data_AF-A0A656GB24-F1
#
_entry.id   AF-A0A656GB24-F1
#
_cell.length_a   1.000
_cell.length_b   1.000
_cell.length_c   1.000
_cell.angle_alpha   90.00
_cell.angle_beta   90.00
_cell.angle_gamma   90.00
#
_symmetry.space_group_name_H-M   'P 1'
#
loop_
_entity.id
_entity.type
_entity.pdbx_description
1 polymer ?
#
loop_
_entity_poly.entity_id
_entity_poly.type
_entity_poly.pdbx_seq_one_letter_code
_entity_poly.pdbx_strand_id
1 'polypeptide(L)' 'MVTPQHAQELSTGARELGIDLSPAQHEQLLAYLALLIKWNKAYNLTAVRNPDEMVSRHLLDSLSVVPFIEGTRWIDV' A
#
# COMPACT_ATOMS: atom_id res chain seq x y z
N MET A 1 1.90 9.52 10.90
CA MET A 1 2.11 8.17 11.47
C MET A 1 0.99 7.29 10.94
N VAL A 2 1.18 5.97 10.86
CA VAL A 2 0.09 5.07 10.48
C VAL A 2 -0.95 5.04 11.60
N THR A 3 -2.24 5.01 11.25
CA THR A 3 -3.37 5.11 12.17
C THR A 3 -4.40 4.01 11.87
N PRO A 4 -5.36 3.74 12.77
CA PRO A 4 -6.44 2.78 12.50
C PRO A 4 -7.28 3.15 11.26
N GLN A 5 -7.38 4.44 10.93
CA GLN A 5 -8.07 4.90 9.72
C GLN A 5 -7.40 4.38 8.45
N HIS A 6 -6.06 4.40 8.38
CA HIS A 6 -5.31 3.85 7.25
C HIS A 6 -5.52 2.34 7.09
N ALA A 7 -5.62 1.60 8.20
CA ALA A 7 -5.93 0.17 8.19
C ALA A 7 -7.33 -0.10 7.63
N GLN A 8 -8.29 0.72 8.02
CA GLN A 8 -9.65 0.62 7.49
C GLN A 8 -9.69 0.97 6.00
N GLU A 9 -9.02 2.04 5.58
CA GLU A 9 -8.93 2.46 4.17
C GLU A 9 -8.32 1.36 3.30
N LEU A 10 -7.20 0.78 3.72
CA LEU A 10 -6.56 -0.33 3.02
C LEU A 10 -7.50 -1.54 2.93
N SER A 11 -8.20 -1.88 4.01
CA SER A 11 -9.14 -3.02 4.05
C SER A 11 -10.33 -2.82 3.12
N THR A 12 -10.87 -1.60 3.07
CA THR A 12 -12.02 -1.27 2.22
C THR A 12 -11.60 -1.20 0.76
N GLY A 13 -10.53 -0.45 0.45
CA GLY A 13 -10.05 -0.30 -0.92
C GLY A 13 -9.59 -1.61 -1.54
N ALA A 14 -8.89 -2.48 -0.79
CA ALA A 14 -8.52 -3.80 -1.31
C ALA A 14 -9.75 -4.65 -1.66
N ARG A 15 -10.80 -4.61 -0.84
CA ARG A 15 -12.07 -5.30 -1.12
C ARG A 15 -12.79 -4.74 -2.34
N GLU A 16 -12.79 -3.42 -2.52
CA GLU A 16 -13.36 -2.77 -3.71
C GLU A 16 -12.61 -3.16 -5.00
N LEU A 17 -11.30 -3.42 -4.89
CA LEU A 17 -10.46 -3.94 -5.98
C LEU A 17 -10.63 -5.46 -6.19
N GLY A 18 -11.45 -6.15 -5.39
CA GLY A 18 -11.62 -7.61 -5.44
C GLY A 18 -10.43 -8.40 -4.91
N ILE A 19 -9.63 -7.79 -4.03
CA ILE A 19 -8.41 -8.38 -3.45
C ILE A 19 -8.65 -8.72 -1.98
N ASP A 20 -8.62 -10.00 -1.67
CA ASP A 20 -8.69 -10.49 -0.28
C ASP A 20 -7.30 -10.53 0.35
N LEU A 21 -7.02 -9.54 1.20
CA LEU A 21 -5.80 -9.51 2.01
C LEU A 21 -5.95 -10.41 3.24
N SER A 22 -5.02 -11.34 3.42
CA SER A 22 -4.89 -12.04 4.70
C SER A 22 -4.49 -11.06 5.82
N PRO A 23 -4.77 -11.38 7.09
CA PRO A 23 -4.36 -10.54 8.22
C PRO A 23 -2.86 -10.22 8.22
N ALA A 24 -2.02 -11.20 7.86
CA ALA A 24 -0.58 -11.01 7.78
C ALA A 24 -0.17 -10.05 6.64
N GLN A 25 -0.76 -10.17 5.45
CA GLN A 25 -0.50 -9.25 4.35
C GLN A 25 -0.95 -7.83 4.68
N HIS A 26 -2.10 -7.70 5.34
CA HIS A 26 -2.62 -6.42 5.80
C HIS A 26 -1.63 -5.73 6.75
N GLU A 27 -1.15 -6.45 7.76
CA GLU A 27 -0.17 -5.94 8.72
C GLU A 27 1.16 -5.57 8.03
N GLN A 28 1.64 -6.40 7.12
CA GLN A 28 2.88 -6.15 6.37
C GLN A 28 2.79 -4.89 5.51
N LEU A 29 1.66 -4.65 4.84
CA LEU A 29 1.45 -3.45 4.03
C LEU A 29 1.41 -2.17 4.89
N LEU A 30 0.79 -2.23 6.07
CA LEU A 30 0.81 -1.11 7.02
C LEU A 30 2.21 -0.87 7.61
N ALA A 31 2.96 -1.94 7.90
CA ALA A 31 4.34 -1.84 8.36
C ALA A 31 5.25 -1.24 7.27
N TYR A 32 5.06 -1.65 6.02
CA TYR A 32 5.73 -1.07 4.85
C TYR A 32 5.41 0.42 4.71
N LEU A 33 4.14 0.82 4.82
CA LEU A 33 3.73 2.22 4.80
C LEU A 33 4.41 3.04 5.92
N ALA A 34 4.52 2.48 7.12
CA ALA A 34 5.22 3.13 8.24
C ALA A 34 6.71 3.36 7.92
N LEU A 35 7.37 2.38 7.28
CA LEU A 35 8.75 2.51 6.82
C LEU A 35 8.88 3.58 5.73
N LEU A 36 7.98 3.58 4.76
CA LEU A 36 7.96 4.59 3.69
C LEU A 36 7.81 6.00 4.27
N ILE A 37 6.86 6.23 5.17
CA ILE A 37 6.68 7.52 5.86
C ILE A 37 7.95 7.93 6.63
N LYS A 38 8.57 6.98 7.34
CA LYS A 38 9.79 7.24 8.12
C LYS A 38 10.94 7.66 7.23
N TRP A 39 11.22 6.91 6.18
CA TRP A 39 12.39 7.11 5.33
C TRP A 39 12.18 8.19 4.28
N ASN A 40 10.95 8.50 3.89
CA ASN A 40 10.66 9.62 3.00
C ASN A 40 11.12 10.96 3.61
N LYS A 41 11.11 11.08 4.95
CA LYS A 41 11.64 12.26 5.66
C LYS A 41 13.15 12.43 5.50
N ALA A 42 13.89 11.34 5.34
CA ALA A 42 15.35 11.35 5.23
C ALA A 42 15.84 11.44 3.78
N TYR A 43 15.13 10.79 2.84
CA TYR A 43 15.66 10.53 1.50
C TYR A 43 14.73 10.89 0.33
N ASN A 44 13.61 11.60 0.55
CA ASN A 44 12.66 11.98 -0.52
C ASN A 44 12.31 10.81 -1.48
N LEU A 45 11.95 9.66 -0.92
CA LEU A 45 11.58 8.44 -1.65
C LEU A 45 10.34 8.62 -2.56
N THR A 46 9.44 9.55 -2.20
CA THR A 46 8.22 9.84 -2.96
C THR A 46 7.83 11.31 -2.79
N ALA A 47 7.24 11.89 -3.84
CA ALA A 47 6.66 13.23 -3.79
C ALA A 47 5.43 13.32 -2.87
N VAL A 48 4.74 12.21 -2.61
CA VAL A 48 3.59 12.17 -1.69
C VAL A 48 4.11 12.27 -0.26
N ARG A 49 3.65 13.29 0.49
CA ARG A 49 4.10 13.55 1.87
C ARG A 49 3.02 13.31 2.91
N ASN A 50 1.76 13.42 2.52
CA ASN A 50 0.63 13.23 3.40
C ASN A 50 0.37 11.73 3.62
N PRO A 51 0.51 11.19 4.86
CA PRO A 51 0.21 9.79 5.14
C PRO A 51 -1.18 9.35 4.69
N ASP A 52 -2.16 10.24 4.79
CA ASP A 52 -3.56 9.95 4.43
C ASP A 52 -3.73 9.74 2.92
N GLU A 53 -2.79 10.25 2.10
CA GLU A 53 -2.79 10.04 0.65
C GLU A 53 -1.92 8.84 0.24
N MET A 54 -1.06 8.35 1.12
CA MET A 54 -0.13 7.28 0.77
C MET A 54 -0.80 5.90 0.66
N VAL A 55 -1.89 5.65 1.40
CA VAL A 55 -2.63 4.39 1.26
C VAL A 55 -3.19 4.27 -0.15
N SER A 56 -3.94 5.28 -0.61
CA SER A 56 -4.49 5.31 -1.95
C SER A 56 -3.42 5.35 -3.05
N ARG A 57 -2.43 6.25 -2.94
CA ARG A 57 -1.43 6.49 -4.02
C ARG A 57 -0.27 5.50 -4.09
N HIS A 58 0.02 4.76 -3.02
CA HIS A 58 1.11 3.78 -3.03
C HIS A 58 0.61 2.36 -2.86
N LEU A 59 -0.24 2.08 -1.87
CA LEU A 59 -0.68 0.71 -1.62
C LEU A 59 -1.78 0.30 -2.60
N LEU A 60 -2.90 1.02 -2.62
CA LEU A 60 -4.06 0.65 -3.43
C LEU A 60 -3.79 0.80 -4.92
N ASP A 61 -3.11 1.87 -5.34
CA ASP A 61 -2.68 2.05 -6.73
C ASP A 61 -1.82 0.87 -7.23
N SER A 62 -0.83 0.44 -6.43
CA SER A 62 0.00 -0.73 -6.77
C SER A 62 -0.78 -2.05 -6.69
N LEU A 63 -1.75 -2.19 -5.78
CA LEU A 63 -2.58 -3.39 -5.69
C LEU A 63 -3.57 -3.49 -6.84
N SER A 64 -3.99 -2.37 -7.43
CA SER A 64 -5.04 -2.31 -8.46
C SER A 64 -4.72 -3.15 -9.71
N VAL A 65 -3.44 -3.42 -9.97
CA VAL A 65 -3.00 -4.23 -11.11
C VAL A 65 -3.16 -5.73 -10.85
N VAL A 66 -3.16 -6.18 -9.60
CA VAL A 66 -3.13 -7.61 -9.21
C VAL A 66 -4.17 -8.47 -9.93
N PRO A 67 -5.45 -8.04 -10.08
CA PRO A 67 -6.45 -8.85 -10.78
C PRO A 67 -6.17 -9.08 -12.27
N PHE A 68 -5.24 -8.32 -12.86
CA PHE A 68 -4.94 -8.33 -14.29
C PHE A 68 -3.59 -8.94 -14.63
N ILE A 69 -2.75 -9.27 -13.65
CA ILE A 69 -1.44 -9.86 -13.90
C ILE A 69 -1.53 -11.39 -13.83
N GLU A 70 -1.04 -12.04 -14.88
CA GLU A 70 -0.90 -13.49 -14.97
C GLU A 70 0.58 -13.92 -15.00
N GLY A 71 0.83 -15.20 -14.73
CA GLY A 71 2.17 -15.79 -14.77
C GLY A 71 2.90 -15.77 -13.41
N THR A 72 4.12 -16.30 -13.40
CA THR A 72 4.88 -16.59 -12.16
C THR A 72 6.16 -15.76 -12.02
N ARG A 73 6.51 -14.96 -13.03
CA ARG A 73 7.72 -14.15 -13.05
C ARG A 73 7.44 -12.78 -13.66
N TRP A 74 7.64 -11.74 -12.85
CA TRP A 74 7.44 -10.35 -13.24
C TRP A 74 8.74 -9.55 -13.04
N ILE A 75 8.82 -8.38 -13.64
CA ILE A 75 9.89 -7.42 -13.47
C ILE A 75 9.27 -6.06 -13.12
N ASP A 76 9.81 -5.41 -12.11
CA ASP A 76 9.53 -4.03 -11.73
C ASP A 76 10.80 -3.21 -12.04
N VAL A 77 10.68 -2.14 -12.85
CA VAL A 77 11.82 -1.44 -13.48
C VAL A 77 12.03 -0.03 -12.96
#